data_AF-A0A2P5IC87-F1
#
_entry.id   AF-A0A2P5IC87-F1
#
_cell.length_a   1.000
_cell.length_b   1.000
_cell.length_c   1.000
_cell.angle_alpha   90.00
_cell.angle_beta   90.00
_cell.angle_gamma   90.00
#
_symmetry.space_group_name_H-M   'P 1'
#
loop_
_entity.id
_entity.type
_entity.pdbx_description
1 polymer ?
#
loop_
_entity_poly.entity_id
_entity_poly.type
_entity_poly.pdbx_seq_one_letter_code
_entity_poly.pdbx_strand_id
1 'polypeptide(L)'
;MATSNGNNPSFPNPIYQQVKDWAARQEAIEEEIKAPAPLNDVERAFLEQLLKLSSSPLPLPSPSAVQDNTKDYVSLLFQYRQAKPNGNRICFVEDMHAIQNALGNPQWTCAVKLSETSVIEPSINSFPAARFGLDATGSCPPFAKKKDAKQYAAMCAMAWLAKNDLLPPHLRNSVVPQETIPVIQGQPAKRPTEGNGGVLPPPPKRKANDDSLPATQRISMLCHKMGLRPPSYKLTPAHDGTNCIYNGYVDFAEDEDTYDLPEDVGKVTGVMGKDTAKHDMAEQLLPHILKMYRERSEDYESHMASLRS
;
A
#
# COMPACT_ATOMS: atom_id res chain seq x y z
N MET A 1 -44.00 -32.62 8.40
CA MET A 1 -43.10 -33.49 7.62
C MET A 1 -42.49 -32.64 6.53
N ALA A 2 -41.21 -32.27 6.68
CA ALA A 2 -40.53 -31.31 5.82
C ALA A 2 -39.93 -32.04 4.60
N THR A 3 -40.26 -31.58 3.40
CA THR A 3 -39.64 -31.99 2.14
C THR A 3 -38.27 -31.32 2.01
N SER A 4 -37.20 -32.12 2.07
CA SER A 4 -35.83 -31.68 1.77
C SER A 4 -35.68 -31.53 0.24
N ASN A 5 -35.49 -30.30 -0.22
CA ASN A 5 -35.23 -29.97 -1.61
C ASN A 5 -33.70 -29.92 -1.79
N GLY A 6 -33.09 -31.08 -1.99
CA GLY A 6 -31.66 -31.22 -2.28
C GLY A 6 -31.39 -31.09 -3.78
N ASN A 7 -31.25 -29.85 -4.25
CA ASN A 7 -30.88 -29.57 -5.63
C ASN A 7 -29.36 -29.76 -5.78
N ASN A 8 -28.94 -30.98 -6.15
CA ASN A 8 -27.55 -31.36 -6.36
C ASN A 8 -27.25 -31.27 -7.87
N PRO A 9 -26.43 -30.34 -8.39
CA PRO A 9 -26.08 -30.31 -9.80
C PRO A 9 -25.04 -31.41 -10.09
N SER A 10 -25.53 -32.64 -10.26
CA SER A 10 -24.76 -33.76 -10.78
C SER A 10 -24.74 -33.69 -12.30
N PHE A 11 -23.58 -33.34 -12.88
CA PHE A 11 -23.17 -33.83 -14.19
C PHE A 11 -21.64 -33.91 -14.24
N PRO A 12 -21.02 -35.11 -14.34
CA PRO A 12 -19.64 -35.18 -14.78
C PRO A 12 -19.60 -34.72 -16.24
N ASN A 13 -18.85 -33.66 -16.50
CA ASN A 13 -18.68 -33.14 -17.86
C ASN A 13 -18.17 -34.28 -18.75
N PRO A 14 -18.92 -34.72 -19.78
CA PRO A 14 -18.55 -35.89 -20.58
C PRO A 14 -17.20 -35.71 -21.28
N ILE A 15 -16.83 -34.45 -21.58
CA ILE A 15 -15.52 -34.10 -22.13
C ILE A 15 -14.41 -34.37 -21.11
N TYR A 16 -14.64 -34.02 -19.84
CA TYR A 16 -13.66 -34.26 -18.77
C TYR A 16 -13.41 -35.76 -18.57
N GLN A 17 -14.47 -36.58 -18.62
CA GLN A 17 -14.32 -38.03 -18.52
C GLN A 17 -13.56 -38.60 -19.72
N GLN A 18 -13.83 -38.13 -20.93
CA GLN A 18 -13.08 -38.54 -22.13
C GLN A 18 -11.59 -38.17 -22.05
N VAL A 19 -11.25 -36.99 -21.54
CA VAL A 19 -9.86 -36.57 -21.33
C VAL A 19 -9.18 -37.46 -20.27
N LYS A 20 -9.90 -37.80 -19.19
CA LYS A 20 -9.39 -38.68 -18.13
C LYS A 20 -9.12 -40.10 -18.65
N ASP A 21 -10.04 -40.63 -19.46
CA ASP A 21 -9.89 -41.96 -20.06
C ASP A 21 -8.78 -41.98 -21.12
N TRP A 22 -8.58 -40.88 -21.84
CA TRP A 22 -7.45 -40.73 -22.76
C TRP A 22 -6.11 -40.68 -22.01
N ALA A 23 -6.02 -39.90 -20.92
CA ALA A 23 -4.81 -39.82 -20.10
C ALA A 23 -4.41 -41.19 -19.53
N ALA A 24 -5.39 -41.95 -19.00
CA ALA A 24 -5.15 -43.29 -18.48
C ALA A 24 -4.62 -44.27 -19.55
N ARG A 25 -5.03 -44.11 -20.82
CA ARG A 25 -4.49 -44.91 -21.93
C ARG A 25 -3.04 -44.55 -22.25
N GLN A 26 -2.69 -43.27 -22.21
CA GLN A 26 -1.31 -42.82 -22.43
C GLN A 26 -0.40 -43.38 -21.33
N GLU A 27 -0.81 -43.29 -20.05
CA GLU A 27 -0.05 -43.84 -18.92
C GLU A 27 0.15 -45.37 -19.03
N ALA A 28 -0.86 -46.13 -19.48
CA ALA A 28 -0.72 -47.57 -19.70
C ALA A 28 0.27 -47.92 -20.83
N ILE A 29 0.30 -47.12 -21.91
CA ILE A 29 1.27 -47.28 -23.01
C ILE A 29 2.68 -46.95 -22.52
N GLU A 30 2.84 -45.94 -21.67
CA GLU A 30 4.13 -45.58 -21.06
C GLU A 30 4.65 -46.68 -20.12
N GLU A 31 3.77 -47.32 -19.36
CA GLU A 31 4.12 -48.44 -18.50
C GLU A 31 4.61 -49.67 -19.30
N GLU A 32 4.01 -49.92 -20.46
CA GLU A 32 4.38 -51.02 -21.36
C GLU A 32 5.68 -50.75 -22.13
N ILE A 33 5.86 -49.53 -22.66
CA ILE A 33 6.98 -49.19 -23.56
C ILE A 33 8.17 -48.59 -22.78
N LYS A 34 7.99 -48.20 -21.51
CA LYS A 34 8.97 -47.48 -20.67
C LYS A 34 9.54 -46.22 -21.32
N ALA A 35 8.76 -45.61 -22.22
CA ALA A 35 9.07 -44.37 -22.91
C ALA A 35 7.77 -43.56 -23.02
N PRO A 36 7.86 -42.21 -23.08
CA PRO A 36 6.68 -41.35 -23.19
C PRO A 36 5.86 -41.74 -24.42
N ALA A 37 4.54 -41.84 -24.25
CA ALA A 37 3.69 -42.37 -25.29
C ALA A 37 3.72 -41.46 -26.53
N PRO A 38 3.76 -42.03 -27.75
CA PRO A 38 3.88 -41.25 -28.96
C PRO A 38 2.61 -40.43 -29.21
N LEU A 39 2.71 -39.13 -28.97
CA LEU A 39 1.65 -38.17 -29.25
C LEU A 39 1.49 -37.96 -30.75
N ASN A 40 0.26 -38.12 -31.24
CA ASN A 40 -0.09 -37.77 -32.62
C ASN A 40 -0.01 -36.25 -32.82
N ASP A 41 0.20 -35.79 -34.05
CA ASP A 41 0.37 -34.35 -34.34
C ASP A 41 -0.86 -33.52 -33.95
N VAL A 42 -2.06 -34.11 -34.03
CA VAL A 42 -3.32 -33.49 -33.59
C VAL A 42 -3.39 -33.38 -32.06
N GLU A 43 -2.92 -34.41 -31.34
CA GLU A 43 -2.89 -34.41 -29.87
C GLU A 43 -1.84 -33.43 -29.34
N ARG A 44 -0.69 -33.35 -30.01
CA ARG A 44 0.34 -32.35 -29.72
C ARG A 44 -0.20 -30.94 -29.92
N ALA A 45 -0.84 -30.65 -31.06
CA ALA A 45 -1.43 -29.34 -31.32
C ALA A 45 -2.53 -28.98 -30.30
N PHE A 46 -3.34 -29.96 -29.88
CA PHE A 46 -4.36 -29.77 -28.85
C PHE A 46 -3.74 -29.50 -27.47
N LEU A 47 -2.72 -30.26 -27.07
CA LEU A 47 -1.99 -30.02 -25.81
C LEU A 47 -1.25 -28.68 -25.83
N GLU A 48 -0.66 -28.28 -26.95
CA GLU A 48 -0.06 -26.97 -27.14
C GLU A 48 -1.11 -25.86 -27.04
N GLN A 49 -2.30 -26.07 -27.59
CA GLN A 49 -3.40 -25.11 -27.49
C GLN A 49 -3.96 -25.05 -26.06
N LEU A 50 -4.10 -26.18 -25.37
CA LEU A 50 -4.44 -26.22 -23.95
C LEU A 50 -3.38 -25.54 -23.10
N LEU A 51 -2.10 -25.79 -23.36
CA LEU A 51 -0.98 -25.09 -22.73
C LEU A 51 -1.03 -23.60 -23.06
N LYS A 52 -1.38 -23.18 -24.27
CA LYS A 52 -1.51 -21.77 -24.62
C LYS A 52 -2.70 -21.09 -23.93
N LEU A 53 -3.78 -21.84 -23.70
CA LEU A 53 -4.97 -21.36 -22.99
C LEU A 53 -4.78 -21.37 -21.47
N SER A 54 -4.10 -22.39 -20.91
CA SER A 54 -3.82 -22.54 -19.47
C SER A 54 -2.61 -21.72 -19.02
N SER A 55 -1.63 -21.60 -19.91
CA SER A 55 -0.46 -20.71 -19.77
C SER A 55 -0.72 -19.34 -20.36
N SER A 56 -1.96 -19.02 -20.74
CA SER A 56 -2.38 -17.64 -21.01
C SER A 56 -1.99 -16.84 -19.77
N PRO A 57 -0.91 -16.05 -19.84
CA PRO A 57 -0.58 -15.16 -18.75
C PRO A 57 -1.77 -14.21 -18.74
N LEU A 58 -2.49 -14.14 -17.60
CA LEU A 58 -3.25 -12.94 -17.27
C LEU A 58 -2.47 -11.75 -17.81
N PRO A 59 -3.06 -10.91 -18.69
CA PRO A 59 -2.32 -9.90 -19.43
C PRO A 59 -1.38 -9.21 -18.45
N LEU A 60 -0.09 -9.54 -18.57
CA LEU A 60 0.95 -8.98 -17.73
C LEU A 60 0.72 -7.49 -17.84
N PRO A 61 0.46 -6.80 -16.73
CA PRO A 61 0.10 -5.43 -16.85
C PRO A 61 1.33 -4.73 -17.43
N SER A 62 1.19 -4.26 -18.66
CA SER A 62 2.27 -3.61 -19.37
C SER A 62 2.63 -2.36 -18.58
N PRO A 63 3.90 -1.94 -18.52
CA PRO A 63 4.27 -0.67 -17.90
C PRO A 63 3.47 0.53 -18.47
N SER A 64 2.96 0.41 -19.70
CA SER A 64 2.03 1.36 -20.34
C SER A 64 0.67 1.49 -19.62
N ALA A 65 0.15 0.44 -19.00
CA ALA A 65 -1.15 0.45 -18.32
C ALA A 65 -1.14 1.33 -17.05
N VAL A 66 0.03 1.62 -16.50
CA VAL A 66 0.20 2.50 -15.33
C VAL A 66 0.24 3.98 -15.71
N GLN A 67 0.58 4.31 -16.96
CA GLN A 67 0.57 5.69 -17.43
C GLN A 67 -0.85 6.22 -17.63
N ASP A 68 -1.80 5.32 -17.86
CA ASP A 68 -3.22 5.63 -17.89
C ASP A 68 -3.72 5.77 -16.44
N ASN A 69 -3.53 6.97 -15.86
CA ASN A 69 -3.79 7.36 -14.46
C ASN A 69 -5.29 7.28 -14.06
N THR A 70 -6.05 6.42 -14.73
CA THR A 70 -7.49 6.17 -14.59
C THR A 70 -7.81 5.36 -13.31
N LYS A 71 -6.87 4.53 -12.82
CA LYS A 71 -7.06 3.75 -11.57
C LYS A 71 -5.89 3.94 -10.62
N ASP A 72 -6.19 4.31 -9.38
CA ASP A 72 -5.20 4.42 -8.29
C ASP A 72 -5.08 3.08 -7.56
N TYR A 73 -4.18 2.22 -8.05
CA TYR A 73 -3.94 0.89 -7.48
C TYR A 73 -3.33 0.95 -6.08
N VAL A 74 -2.56 2.00 -5.77
CA VAL A 74 -2.01 2.20 -4.43
C VAL A 74 -3.15 2.41 -3.42
N SER A 75 -4.10 3.29 -3.75
CA SER A 75 -5.28 3.52 -2.90
C SER A 75 -6.15 2.27 -2.74
N LEU A 76 -6.37 1.51 -3.83
CA LEU A 76 -7.11 0.24 -3.76
C LEU A 76 -6.43 -0.80 -2.89
N LEU A 77 -5.10 -0.89 -2.93
CA LEU A 77 -4.33 -1.81 -2.10
C LEU A 77 -4.44 -1.42 -0.61
N PHE A 78 -4.39 -0.13 -0.28
CA PHE A 78 -4.65 0.32 1.09
C PHE A 78 -6.09 0.05 1.55
N GLN A 79 -7.07 0.21 0.66
CA GLN A 79 -8.46 -0.13 0.97
C GLN A 79 -8.64 -1.63 1.25
N TYR A 80 -7.98 -2.50 0.48
CA TYR A 80 -7.89 -3.93 0.75
C TYR A 80 -7.38 -4.20 2.17
N ARG A 81 -6.33 -3.50 2.57
CA ARG A 81 -5.70 -3.63 3.89
C ARG A 81 -6.61 -3.21 5.04
N GLN A 82 -7.41 -2.16 4.82
CA GLN A 82 -8.42 -1.71 5.78
C GLN A 82 -9.55 -2.73 5.91
N ALA A 83 -9.95 -3.37 4.81
CA ALA A 83 -10.97 -4.42 4.82
C ALA A 83 -10.48 -5.73 5.47
N LYS A 84 -9.17 -5.97 5.55
CA LYS A 84 -8.56 -7.13 6.23
C LYS A 84 -7.54 -6.68 7.30
N PRO A 85 -7.98 -6.39 8.54
CA PRO A 85 -7.09 -5.94 9.61
C PRO A 85 -6.10 -7.02 10.10
N ASN A 86 -6.33 -8.30 9.79
CA ASN A 86 -5.61 -9.43 10.38
C ASN A 86 -4.18 -9.69 9.87
N GLY A 87 -3.68 -9.00 8.82
CA GLY A 87 -2.29 -9.20 8.37
C GLY A 87 -1.30 -8.15 8.91
N ASN A 88 -0.12 -8.02 8.31
CA ASN A 88 0.79 -6.89 8.55
C ASN A 88 0.55 -5.73 7.56
N ARG A 89 0.89 -4.49 7.95
CA ARG A 89 0.75 -3.31 7.07
C ARG A 89 1.52 -3.49 5.75
N ILE A 90 0.99 -2.91 4.68
CA ILE A 90 1.63 -2.94 3.34
C ILE A 90 2.93 -2.13 3.39
N CYS A 91 4.03 -2.73 2.96
CA CYS A 91 5.33 -2.05 2.87
C CYS A 91 5.74 -1.85 1.43
N PHE A 92 6.00 -0.60 1.03
CA PHE A 92 6.64 -0.29 -0.23
C PHE A 92 8.14 -0.10 0.01
N VAL A 93 8.95 -0.88 -0.69
CA VAL A 93 10.40 -0.75 -0.78
C VAL A 93 10.71 -0.07 -2.10
N GLU A 94 11.40 1.05 -2.04
CA GLU A 94 11.86 1.76 -3.23
C GLU A 94 13.36 1.58 -3.31
N ASP A 95 13.80 0.92 -4.38
CA ASP A 95 15.22 0.78 -4.64
C ASP A 95 15.63 1.81 -5.68
N MET A 96 16.43 2.78 -5.22
CA MET A 96 17.13 3.76 -6.06
C MET A 96 18.39 3.11 -6.67
N HIS A 97 18.24 1.98 -7.36
CA HIS A 97 19.39 1.34 -7.99
C HIS A 97 19.52 1.79 -9.45
N ALA A 98 20.40 2.78 -9.64
CA ALA A 98 21.50 2.80 -10.62
C ALA A 98 21.24 2.49 -12.11
N ILE A 99 20.00 2.31 -12.56
CA ILE A 99 19.70 2.21 -13.99
C ILE A 99 19.46 3.63 -14.48
N GLN A 100 20.52 4.24 -14.98
CA GLN A 100 20.36 5.37 -15.87
C GLN A 100 19.87 4.81 -17.21
N ASN A 101 18.86 5.44 -17.80
CA ASN A 101 18.52 5.12 -19.18
C ASN A 101 19.73 5.44 -20.09
N ALA A 102 19.70 5.05 -21.36
CA ALA A 102 20.78 5.38 -22.32
C ALA A 102 21.07 6.90 -22.44
N LEU A 103 20.18 7.76 -21.92
CA LEU A 103 20.30 9.21 -21.86
C LEU A 103 20.80 9.76 -20.50
N GLY A 104 21.12 8.92 -19.51
CA GLY A 104 21.58 9.37 -18.18
C GLY A 104 20.46 9.70 -17.17
N ASN A 105 19.19 9.57 -17.52
CA ASN A 105 18.08 9.91 -16.63
C ASN A 105 17.86 8.83 -15.57
N PRO A 106 17.56 9.21 -14.31
CA PRO A 106 17.32 8.27 -13.23
C PRO A 106 16.04 7.47 -13.49
N GLN A 107 16.12 6.14 -13.32
CA GLN A 107 14.97 5.26 -13.33
C GLN A 107 14.65 4.74 -11.93
N TRP A 108 13.36 4.48 -11.72
CA TRP A 108 12.79 4.10 -10.44
C TRP A 108 12.21 2.70 -10.54
N THR A 109 12.52 1.87 -9.56
CA THR A 109 11.84 0.60 -9.32
C THR A 109 11.21 0.64 -7.94
N CYS A 110 10.11 -0.08 -7.78
CA CYS A 110 9.44 -0.20 -6.49
C CYS A 110 8.97 -1.63 -6.34
N ALA A 111 9.12 -2.14 -5.13
CA ALA A 111 8.60 -3.41 -4.71
C ALA A 111 7.61 -3.22 -3.56
N VAL A 112 6.55 -4.02 -3.50
CA VAL A 112 5.58 -4.03 -2.42
C VAL A 112 5.56 -5.40 -1.75
N LYS A 113 5.60 -5.41 -0.42
CA LYS A 113 5.53 -6.61 0.40
C LYS A 113 4.16 -6.69 1.07
N LEU A 114 3.53 -7.86 0.92
CA LEU A 114 2.29 -8.21 1.60
C LEU A 114 2.58 -9.31 2.62
N SER A 115 1.83 -9.34 3.72
CA SER A 115 1.94 -10.41 4.73
C SER A 115 1.42 -11.76 4.23
N GLU A 116 0.43 -11.70 3.34
CA GLU A 116 -0.35 -12.81 2.82
C GLU A 116 0.50 -13.73 1.93
N THR A 117 1.59 -13.21 1.38
CA THR A 117 2.49 -13.97 0.49
C THR A 117 3.42 -14.92 1.22
N SER A 118 3.59 -14.80 2.55
CA SER A 118 4.34 -15.78 3.35
C SER A 118 3.51 -17.00 3.73
N VAL A 119 2.19 -16.91 3.60
CA VAL A 119 1.24 -17.96 4.04
C VAL A 119 0.79 -18.85 2.88
N ILE A 120 0.88 -18.36 1.64
CA ILE A 120 0.39 -19.05 0.44
C ILE A 120 1.58 -19.45 -0.43
N GLU A 121 1.68 -20.75 -0.75
CA GLU A 121 2.65 -21.30 -1.69
C GLU A 121 2.28 -20.98 -3.15
N PRO A 122 3.21 -20.49 -3.98
CA PRO A 122 4.63 -20.24 -3.68
C PRO A 122 4.84 -18.96 -2.86
N SER A 123 5.75 -19.02 -1.88
CA SER A 123 6.07 -17.87 -1.02
C SER A 123 6.67 -16.72 -1.85
N ILE A 124 5.95 -15.60 -1.96
CA ILE A 124 6.42 -14.43 -2.70
C ILE A 124 7.02 -13.41 -1.73
N ASN A 125 8.29 -13.03 -1.94
CA ASN A 125 8.96 -12.08 -1.06
C ASN A 125 8.51 -10.62 -1.29
N SER A 126 8.18 -10.26 -2.53
CA SER A 126 7.73 -8.93 -2.92
C SER A 126 7.14 -8.94 -4.34
N PHE A 127 6.27 -7.98 -4.64
CA PHE A 127 5.80 -7.70 -5.99
C PHE A 127 6.50 -6.46 -6.53
N PRO A 128 6.93 -6.40 -7.80
CA PRO A 128 6.73 -7.41 -8.83
C PRO A 128 7.43 -8.75 -8.55
N ALA A 129 6.78 -9.86 -8.90
CA ALA A 129 7.21 -11.23 -8.60
C ALA A 129 7.23 -12.10 -9.88
N ALA A 130 7.81 -13.30 -9.80
CA ALA A 130 7.79 -14.24 -10.90
C ALA A 130 6.33 -14.52 -11.31
N ARG A 131 6.00 -14.31 -12.60
CA ARG A 131 4.63 -14.35 -13.17
C ARG A 131 3.71 -13.17 -12.83
N PHE A 132 4.16 -12.20 -12.03
CA PHE A 132 3.40 -11.01 -11.63
C PHE A 132 4.26 -9.75 -11.73
N GLY A 133 4.56 -9.34 -12.96
CA GLY A 133 5.19 -8.05 -13.27
C GLY A 133 6.72 -8.03 -13.35
N LEU A 134 7.40 -9.18 -13.19
CA LEU A 134 8.79 -9.30 -13.62
C LEU A 134 8.84 -9.55 -15.13
N ASP A 135 9.87 -9.00 -15.78
CA ASP A 135 10.18 -9.26 -17.18
C ASP A 135 10.73 -10.69 -17.40
N ALA A 136 11.02 -11.05 -18.66
CA ALA A 136 11.58 -12.35 -19.01
C ALA A 136 12.96 -12.63 -18.36
N THR A 137 13.64 -11.59 -17.87
CA THR A 137 14.93 -11.68 -17.18
C THR A 137 14.78 -11.80 -15.66
N GLY A 138 13.55 -11.75 -15.14
CA GLY A 138 13.29 -11.75 -13.71
C GLY A 138 13.53 -10.40 -13.03
N SER A 139 13.60 -9.32 -13.80
CA SER A 139 13.84 -7.97 -13.30
C SER A 139 12.56 -7.12 -13.30
N CYS A 140 12.48 -6.17 -12.36
CA CYS A 140 11.39 -5.20 -12.33
C CYS A 140 11.58 -4.17 -13.45
N PRO A 141 10.53 -3.82 -14.21
CA PRO A 141 10.64 -2.82 -15.24
C PRO A 141 11.00 -1.45 -14.63
N PRO A 142 11.96 -0.72 -15.19
CA PRO A 142 12.33 0.60 -14.71
C PRO A 142 11.35 1.70 -15.18
N PHE A 143 11.00 2.64 -14.29
CA PHE A 143 10.07 3.74 -14.58
C PHE A 143 10.75 5.11 -14.49
N ALA A 144 10.33 6.08 -15.31
CA ALA A 144 10.85 7.45 -15.22
C ALA A 144 10.37 8.20 -13.97
N LYS A 145 9.23 7.82 -13.39
CA LYS A 145 8.63 8.46 -12.22
C LYS A 145 8.47 7.46 -11.08
N LYS A 146 8.83 7.89 -9.88
CA LYS A 146 8.61 7.16 -8.63
C LYS A 146 7.13 6.79 -8.39
N LYS A 147 6.20 7.68 -8.75
CA LYS A 147 4.75 7.41 -8.63
C LYS A 147 4.34 6.21 -9.48
N ASP A 148 4.83 6.14 -10.71
CA ASP A 148 4.48 5.08 -11.66
C ASP A 148 5.06 3.73 -11.19
N ALA A 149 6.30 3.73 -10.67
CA ALA A 149 6.89 2.54 -10.07
C ALA A 149 6.02 1.97 -8.92
N LYS A 150 5.52 2.84 -8.03
CA LYS A 150 4.63 2.41 -6.93
C LYS A 150 3.29 1.87 -7.42
N GLN A 151 2.67 2.54 -8.38
CA GLN A 151 1.42 2.10 -8.98
C GLN A 151 1.60 0.74 -9.65
N TYR A 152 2.73 0.53 -10.32
CA TYR A 152 3.06 -0.74 -10.94
C TYR A 152 3.16 -1.89 -9.93
N ALA A 153 3.94 -1.67 -8.85
CA ALA A 153 4.07 -2.65 -7.77
C ALA A 153 2.71 -2.98 -7.13
N ALA A 154 1.90 -1.95 -6.85
CA ALA A 154 0.58 -2.12 -6.26
C ALA A 154 -0.38 -2.89 -7.18
N MET A 155 -0.36 -2.60 -8.48
CA MET A 155 -1.16 -3.30 -9.48
C MET A 155 -0.77 -4.79 -9.57
N CYS A 156 0.52 -5.11 -9.56
CA CYS A 156 0.99 -6.50 -9.56
C CYS A 156 0.52 -7.25 -8.32
N ALA A 157 0.57 -6.60 -7.15
CA ALA A 157 0.05 -7.16 -5.90
C ALA A 157 -1.47 -7.39 -5.95
N MET A 158 -2.24 -6.43 -6.48
CA MET A 158 -3.69 -6.58 -6.66
C MET A 158 -4.05 -7.71 -7.63
N ALA A 159 -3.29 -7.88 -8.72
CA ALA A 159 -3.48 -8.99 -9.66
C ALA A 159 -3.24 -10.34 -8.99
N TRP A 160 -2.22 -10.45 -8.13
CA TRP A 160 -1.98 -11.65 -7.33
C TRP A 160 -3.11 -11.90 -6.32
N LEU A 161 -3.56 -10.85 -5.60
CA LEU A 161 -4.68 -10.96 -4.66
C LEU A 161 -5.99 -11.40 -5.34
N ALA A 162 -6.22 -10.97 -6.58
CA ALA A 162 -7.35 -11.39 -7.40
C ALA A 162 -7.27 -12.87 -7.76
N LYS A 163 -6.08 -13.34 -8.13
CA LYS A 163 -5.86 -14.74 -8.52
C LYS A 163 -6.04 -15.71 -7.35
N ASN A 164 -5.70 -15.30 -6.13
CA ASN A 164 -5.83 -16.14 -4.93
C ASN A 164 -7.20 -15.99 -4.26
N ASP A 165 -8.18 -15.36 -4.91
CA ASP A 165 -9.53 -15.07 -4.37
C ASP A 165 -9.52 -14.39 -2.98
N LEU A 166 -8.44 -13.67 -2.67
CA LEU A 166 -8.29 -12.97 -1.41
C LEU A 166 -8.98 -11.61 -1.43
N LEU A 167 -9.28 -11.06 -2.60
CA LEU A 167 -9.91 -9.74 -2.75
C LEU A 167 -11.35 -9.76 -2.23
N PRO A 168 -11.73 -8.79 -1.36
CA PRO A 168 -13.13 -8.54 -1.05
C PRO A 168 -13.96 -8.29 -2.32
N PRO A 169 -15.25 -8.70 -2.33
CA PRO A 169 -16.10 -8.59 -3.51
C PRO A 169 -16.26 -7.15 -4.02
N HIS A 170 -16.16 -6.15 -3.13
CA HIS A 170 -16.23 -4.74 -3.51
C HIS A 170 -14.99 -4.21 -4.26
N LEU A 171 -13.83 -4.86 -4.11
CA LEU A 171 -12.59 -4.49 -4.82
C LEU A 171 -12.36 -5.32 -6.07
N ARG A 172 -12.99 -6.48 -6.18
CA ARG A 172 -12.88 -7.39 -7.34
C ARG A 172 -13.34 -6.71 -8.64
N ASN A 173 -14.41 -5.94 -8.58
CA ASN A 173 -14.98 -5.23 -9.74
C ASN A 173 -14.10 -4.07 -10.25
N SER A 174 -13.13 -3.60 -9.45
CA SER A 174 -12.23 -2.52 -9.84
C SER A 174 -10.95 -3.02 -10.51
N VAL A 175 -10.58 -4.28 -10.29
CA VAL A 175 -9.27 -4.85 -10.68
C VAL A 175 -9.33 -5.64 -11.98
N VAL A 176 -10.48 -6.24 -12.30
CA VAL A 176 -10.64 -7.01 -13.54
C VAL A 176 -11.22 -6.09 -14.63
N PRO A 177 -10.58 -5.97 -15.81
CA PRO A 177 -11.24 -5.42 -16.99
C PRO A 177 -12.39 -6.35 -17.33
N GLN A 178 -13.61 -5.97 -16.96
CA GLN A 178 -14.81 -6.71 -17.30
C GLN A 178 -15.03 -6.53 -18.80
N GLU A 179 -14.93 -7.61 -19.57
CA GLU A 179 -15.38 -7.63 -20.96
C GLU A 179 -16.82 -7.14 -21.02
N THR A 180 -17.03 -6.17 -21.90
CA THR A 180 -18.28 -5.43 -22.07
C THR A 180 -19.42 -6.34 -22.49
N ILE A 181 -20.49 -6.36 -21.70
CA ILE A 181 -21.86 -6.50 -22.21
C ILE A 181 -22.62 -5.25 -21.73
N PRO A 182 -23.29 -4.52 -22.62
CA PRO A 182 -23.99 -3.29 -22.26
C PRO A 182 -25.31 -3.65 -21.59
N VAL A 183 -25.69 -2.94 -20.50
CA VAL A 183 -27.08 -2.55 -20.19
C VAL A 183 -27.14 -1.66 -18.93
N ILE A 184 -27.53 -0.40 -19.20
CA ILE A 184 -28.47 0.48 -18.49
C ILE A 184 -28.14 0.97 -17.05
N GLN A 185 -27.70 2.23 -17.03
CA GLN A 185 -28.12 3.37 -16.21
C GLN A 185 -28.54 3.14 -14.74
N GLY A 186 -27.72 3.67 -13.83
CA GLY A 186 -28.11 4.20 -12.52
C GLY A 186 -27.27 5.45 -12.22
N GLN A 187 -27.92 6.62 -12.18
CA GLN A 187 -27.30 7.93 -11.97
C GLN A 187 -26.56 8.07 -10.62
N PRO A 188 -25.47 8.84 -10.55
CA PRO A 188 -24.93 9.34 -9.29
C PRO A 188 -25.69 10.59 -8.80
N ALA A 189 -25.89 10.65 -7.48
CA ALA A 189 -26.51 11.76 -6.79
C ALA A 189 -25.68 13.05 -6.89
N LYS A 190 -26.42 14.16 -7.02
CA LYS A 190 -26.03 15.55 -7.29
C LYS A 190 -24.97 16.09 -6.33
N ARG A 191 -23.94 16.72 -6.94
CA ARG A 191 -23.05 17.72 -6.32
C ARG A 191 -23.67 19.11 -6.56
N PRO A 192 -23.80 20.01 -5.56
CA PRO A 192 -24.25 21.37 -5.80
C PRO A 192 -23.10 22.24 -6.33
N THR A 193 -23.26 22.65 -7.58
CA THR A 193 -23.13 24.03 -8.10
C THR A 193 -21.91 24.87 -7.66
N GLU A 194 -20.93 24.96 -8.55
CA GLU A 194 -20.04 26.13 -8.66
C GLU A 194 -20.77 27.25 -9.42
N GLY A 195 -21.03 28.36 -8.74
CA GLY A 195 -21.34 29.65 -9.34
C GLY A 195 -20.16 30.59 -9.12
N ASN A 196 -19.46 30.95 -10.19
CA ASN A 196 -18.37 31.92 -10.17
C ASN A 196 -18.91 33.27 -10.62
N GLY A 197 -18.78 34.30 -9.78
CA GLY A 197 -19.17 35.66 -10.14
C GLY A 197 -19.24 36.64 -8.97
N GLY A 198 -18.08 37.15 -8.54
CA GLY A 198 -17.92 38.54 -8.10
C GLY A 198 -18.27 38.94 -6.66
N VAL A 199 -17.35 39.71 -6.09
CA VAL A 199 -17.44 40.61 -4.92
C VAL A 199 -17.04 40.01 -3.56
N LEU A 200 -15.87 40.47 -3.09
CA LEU A 200 -15.30 40.31 -1.75
C LEU A 200 -16.24 40.84 -0.65
N PRO A 201 -16.34 40.14 0.49
CA PRO A 201 -16.51 40.74 1.80
C PRO A 201 -15.24 40.59 2.67
N PRO A 202 -15.00 41.49 3.63
CA PRO A 202 -13.79 41.53 4.44
C PRO A 202 -13.65 40.28 5.34
N PRO A 203 -12.43 39.88 5.71
CA PRO A 203 -12.19 38.63 6.42
C PRO A 203 -12.83 38.66 7.82
N PRO A 204 -13.68 37.68 8.18
CA PRO A 204 -14.10 37.53 9.56
C PRO A 204 -12.89 37.06 10.37
N LYS A 205 -12.55 37.81 11.42
CA LYS A 205 -11.66 37.40 12.51
C LYS A 205 -12.20 36.11 13.12
N ARG A 206 -11.79 34.96 12.61
CA ARG A 206 -12.06 33.67 13.25
C ARG A 206 -11.04 33.51 14.37
N LYS A 207 -11.52 33.43 15.61
CA LYS A 207 -10.73 32.91 16.72
C LYS A 207 -10.32 31.49 16.33
N ALA A 208 -9.04 31.32 16.01
CA ALA A 208 -8.48 30.02 15.70
C ALA A 208 -8.50 29.20 16.99
N ASN A 209 -9.42 28.24 17.07
CA ASN A 209 -9.20 27.11 17.97
C ASN A 209 -8.01 26.34 17.38
N ASP A 210 -6.91 26.37 18.11
CA ASP A 210 -5.56 25.86 17.78
C ASP A 210 -5.51 24.32 17.67
N ASP A 211 -6.65 23.65 17.79
CA ASP A 211 -6.78 22.19 17.74
C ASP A 211 -6.78 21.59 16.32
N SER A 212 -6.67 22.42 15.28
CA SER A 212 -6.61 21.95 13.89
C SER A 212 -5.19 21.76 13.37
N LEU A 213 -4.16 22.24 14.07
CA LEU A 213 -2.77 22.15 13.61
C LEU A 213 -2.14 20.81 14.01
N PRO A 214 -1.25 20.22 13.19
CA PRO A 214 -0.53 19.01 13.55
C PRO A 214 0.38 19.23 14.77
N ALA A 215 0.54 18.21 15.62
CA ALA A 215 1.28 18.30 16.89
C ALA A 215 2.70 18.88 16.73
N THR A 216 3.40 18.50 15.66
CA THR A 216 4.74 19.02 15.30
C THR A 216 4.77 20.54 15.15
N GLN A 217 3.73 21.11 14.55
CA GLN A 217 3.60 22.55 14.33
C GLN A 217 3.27 23.29 15.64
N ARG A 218 2.38 22.72 16.46
CA ARG A 218 2.05 23.29 17.78
C ARG A 218 3.26 23.37 18.69
N ILE A 219 4.07 22.31 18.73
CA ILE A 219 5.32 22.29 19.48
C ILE A 219 6.24 23.42 19.02
N SER A 220 6.41 23.57 17.71
CA SER A 220 7.28 24.60 17.15
C SER A 220 6.80 26.01 17.55
N MET A 221 5.49 26.25 17.52
CA MET A 221 4.90 27.53 17.94
C MET A 221 5.06 27.78 19.44
N LEU A 222 4.85 26.77 20.29
CA LEU A 222 5.01 26.88 21.74
C LEU A 222 6.47 27.15 22.13
N CYS A 223 7.42 26.46 21.51
CA CYS A 223 8.85 26.71 21.72
C CYS A 223 9.20 28.17 21.37
N HIS A 224 8.79 28.66 20.19
CA HIS A 224 9.01 30.06 19.82
C HIS A 224 8.40 31.05 20.80
N LYS A 225 7.20 30.76 21.32
CA LYS A 225 6.51 31.61 22.28
C LYS A 225 7.22 31.68 23.63
N MET A 226 7.91 30.62 24.02
CA MET A 226 8.75 30.57 25.22
C MET A 226 10.19 31.07 24.98
N GLY A 227 10.53 31.46 23.75
CA GLY A 227 11.90 31.85 23.38
C GLY A 227 12.87 30.67 23.27
N LEU A 228 12.36 29.44 23.18
CA LEU A 228 13.15 28.22 23.06
C LEU A 228 13.30 27.80 21.60
N ARG A 229 14.38 27.09 21.27
CA ARG A 229 14.57 26.54 19.92
C ARG A 229 13.62 25.37 19.67
N PRO A 230 13.05 25.26 18.45
CA PRO A 230 12.19 24.14 18.13
C PRO A 230 12.98 22.82 18.10
N PRO A 231 12.40 21.71 18.59
CA PRO A 231 13.06 20.42 18.61
C PRO A 231 13.34 19.86 17.20
N SER A 232 14.45 19.14 17.08
CA SER A 232 14.82 18.37 15.89
C SER A 232 14.38 16.91 16.07
N TYR A 233 13.87 16.29 15.00
CA TYR A 233 13.40 14.91 15.05
C TYR A 233 14.41 14.02 14.33
N LYS A 234 15.12 13.18 15.08
CA LYS A 234 16.12 12.25 14.54
C LYS A 234 15.48 10.89 14.36
N LEU A 235 15.59 10.33 13.15
CA LEU A 235 15.02 9.04 12.77
C LEU A 235 16.15 8.13 12.30
N THR A 236 16.20 6.92 12.84
CA THR A 236 17.13 5.85 12.50
C THR A 236 16.35 4.61 12.08
N PRO A 237 16.74 3.87 11.03
CA PRO A 237 16.11 2.59 10.69
C PRO A 237 16.25 1.61 11.84
N ALA A 238 15.18 0.88 12.16
CA ALA A 238 15.17 -0.05 13.31
C ALA A 238 15.95 -1.35 13.06
N HIS A 239 16.14 -1.73 11.79
CA HIS A 239 16.89 -2.91 11.40
C HIS A 239 17.61 -2.68 10.07
N ASP A 240 18.84 -3.19 9.97
CA ASP A 240 19.62 -3.14 8.73
C ASP A 240 18.87 -3.88 7.61
N GLY A 241 18.58 -3.16 6.53
CA GLY A 241 17.82 -3.68 5.38
C GLY A 241 16.31 -3.46 5.43
N THR A 242 15.75 -2.90 6.51
CA THR A 242 14.31 -2.61 6.60
C THR A 242 14.05 -1.10 6.54
N ASN A 243 13.92 -0.56 5.33
CA ASN A 243 13.72 0.88 5.10
C ASN A 243 12.33 1.43 5.51
N CYS A 244 11.46 0.60 6.10
CA CYS A 244 10.10 0.99 6.47
C CYS A 244 9.87 1.17 7.97
N ILE A 245 10.76 0.68 8.85
CA ILE A 245 10.60 0.76 10.31
C ILE A 245 11.69 1.68 10.89
N TYR A 246 11.29 2.62 11.72
CA TYR A 246 12.13 3.67 12.28
C TYR A 246 12.05 3.69 13.80
N ASN A 247 13.21 3.85 14.42
CA ASN A 247 13.34 4.33 15.78
C ASN A 247 13.61 5.84 15.70
N GLY A 248 12.99 6.61 16.58
CA GLY A 248 13.12 8.05 16.60
C GLY A 248 13.39 8.57 17.99
N TYR A 249 14.12 9.67 18.08
CA TYR A 249 14.21 10.46 19.29
C TYR A 249 14.17 11.94 18.95
N VAL A 250 13.67 12.74 19.89
CA VAL A 250 13.67 14.19 19.80
C VAL A 250 14.99 14.72 20.37
N ASP A 251 15.61 15.62 19.62
CA ASP A 251 16.86 16.28 19.94
C ASP A 251 16.59 17.78 20.15
N PHE A 252 16.81 18.26 21.38
CA PHE A 252 16.61 19.65 21.77
C PHE A 252 17.88 20.50 21.64
N ALA A 253 18.94 19.96 21.03
CA ALA A 253 20.25 20.59 20.95
C ALA A 253 20.78 21.00 22.35
N GLU A 254 21.48 22.13 22.44
CA GLU A 254 22.09 22.65 23.69
C GLU A 254 21.07 23.05 24.78
N ASP A 255 19.77 23.03 24.48
CA ASP A 255 18.71 23.43 25.42
C ASP A 255 18.14 22.24 26.21
N GLU A 256 18.73 21.04 26.16
CA GLU A 256 18.19 19.80 26.78
C GLU A 256 17.89 19.96 28.28
N ASP A 257 18.80 20.61 29.03
CA ASP A 257 18.63 20.91 30.46
C ASP A 257 17.45 21.87 30.75
N THR A 258 16.95 22.58 29.74
CA THR A 258 15.85 23.54 29.90
C THR A 258 14.48 22.86 29.88
N TYR A 259 14.37 21.65 29.32
CA TYR A 259 13.08 21.03 29.04
C TYR A 259 12.55 20.10 30.14
N ASP A 260 13.33 19.77 31.18
CA ASP A 260 12.93 18.89 32.30
C ASP A 260 12.07 17.69 31.84
N LEU A 261 12.52 17.02 30.76
CA LEU A 261 11.78 15.92 30.15
C LEU A 261 12.17 14.59 30.80
N PRO A 262 11.19 13.71 31.07
CA PRO A 262 11.50 12.31 31.41
C PRO A 262 12.29 11.64 30.29
N GLU A 263 13.20 10.73 30.67
CA GLU A 263 14.14 10.07 29.75
C GLU A 263 13.47 9.33 28.58
N ASP A 264 12.19 8.95 28.74
CA ASP A 264 11.41 8.22 27.73
C ASP A 264 10.57 9.12 26.80
N VAL A 265 10.44 10.41 27.09
CA VAL A 265 9.55 11.30 26.32
C VAL A 265 10.17 11.69 24.99
N GLY A 266 9.43 11.50 23.90
CA GLY A 266 9.90 11.83 22.56
C GLY A 266 10.78 10.74 21.96
N LYS A 267 10.88 9.56 22.59
CA LYS A 267 11.50 8.37 22.01
C LYS A 267 10.43 7.42 21.48
N VAL A 268 10.58 6.98 20.25
CA VAL A 268 9.70 5.99 19.63
C VAL A 268 10.54 4.84 19.06
N THR A 269 10.06 3.62 19.20
CA THR A 269 10.75 2.43 18.68
C THR A 269 9.81 1.62 17.79
N GLY A 270 10.36 1.05 16.72
CA GLY A 270 9.63 0.14 15.84
C GLY A 270 8.50 0.80 15.04
N VAL A 271 8.53 2.11 14.81
CA VAL A 271 7.43 2.81 14.13
C VAL A 271 7.58 2.71 12.61
N MET A 272 6.53 2.22 11.94
CA MET A 272 6.55 2.09 10.49
C MET A 272 6.26 3.43 9.81
N GLY A 273 7.24 3.95 9.06
CA GLY A 273 7.16 5.21 8.31
C GLY A 273 7.71 6.42 9.07
N LYS A 274 8.47 7.26 8.37
CA LYS A 274 9.12 8.45 8.92
C LYS A 274 8.12 9.47 9.47
N ASP A 275 7.04 9.71 8.75
CA ASP A 275 6.05 10.74 9.13
C ASP A 275 5.24 10.32 10.36
N THR A 276 4.87 9.03 10.43
CA THR A 276 4.20 8.47 11.61
C THR A 276 5.10 8.52 12.83
N ALA A 277 6.36 8.09 12.71
CA ALA A 277 7.32 8.18 13.80
C ALA A 277 7.49 9.62 14.31
N LYS A 278 7.55 10.60 13.38
CA LYS A 278 7.64 12.02 13.73
C LYS A 278 6.37 12.53 14.42
N HIS A 279 5.20 12.08 13.99
CA HIS A 279 3.94 12.45 14.60
C HIS A 279 3.81 11.88 16.01
N ASP A 280 4.12 10.59 16.20
CA ASP A 280 4.06 9.92 17.50
C ASP A 280 5.04 10.55 18.51
N MET A 281 6.25 10.90 18.07
CA MET A 281 7.21 11.66 18.89
C MET A 281 6.63 13.01 19.33
N ALA A 282 5.97 13.73 18.41
CA ALA A 282 5.37 15.02 18.68
C ALA A 282 4.14 14.92 19.60
N GLU A 283 3.32 13.87 19.47
CA GLU A 283 2.19 13.66 20.39
C GLU A 283 2.65 13.35 21.81
N GLN A 284 3.71 12.56 21.98
CA GLN A 284 4.27 12.31 23.31
C GLN A 284 4.85 13.57 23.95
N LEU A 285 5.47 14.43 23.15
CA LEU A 285 6.15 15.63 23.64
C LEU A 285 5.19 16.79 23.96
N LEU A 286 4.10 16.93 23.21
CA LEU A 286 3.19 18.08 23.30
C LEU A 286 2.62 18.33 24.72
N PRO A 287 2.16 17.31 25.48
CA PRO A 287 1.66 17.51 26.85
C PRO A 287 2.69 18.15 27.78
N HIS A 288 3.97 17.79 27.65
CA HIS A 288 5.04 18.31 28.49
C HIS A 288 5.35 19.77 28.17
N ILE A 289 5.45 20.10 26.87
CA ILE A 289 5.67 21.48 26.44
C ILE A 289 4.49 22.38 26.83
N LEU A 290 3.26 21.89 26.75
CA LEU A 290 2.07 22.62 27.22
C LEU A 290 2.09 22.86 28.73
N LYS A 291 2.55 21.87 29.52
CA LYS A 291 2.71 22.01 30.97
C LYS A 291 3.72 23.10 31.30
N MET A 292 4.92 23.05 30.71
CA MET A 292 5.95 24.09 30.89
C MET A 292 5.45 25.48 30.49
N TYR A 293 4.74 25.57 29.36
CA TYR A 293 4.19 26.84 28.89
C TYR A 293 3.19 27.43 29.88
N ARG A 294 2.34 26.58 30.50
CA ARG A 294 1.38 27.00 31.51
C ARG A 294 2.08 27.54 32.76
N GLU A 295 3.01 26.78 33.32
CA GLU A 295 3.74 27.16 34.54
C GLU A 295 4.46 28.51 34.35
N ARG A 296 5.17 28.68 33.24
CA ARG A 296 5.88 29.93 32.92
C ARG A 296 4.92 31.12 32.70
N SER A 297 3.73 30.85 32.18
CA SER A 297 2.70 31.89 31.99
C SER A 297 2.08 32.31 33.32
N GLU A 298 1.84 31.37 34.24
CA GLU A 298 1.29 31.63 35.57
C GLU A 298 2.29 32.40 36.46
N ASP A 299 3.58 32.09 36.36
CA ASP A 299 4.66 32.82 37.04
C ASP A 299 4.76 34.26 36.55
N TYR A 300 4.70 34.48 35.23
CA TYR A 300 4.72 35.81 34.66
C TYR A 300 3.49 36.63 35.05
N GLU A 301 2.30 36.02 35.06
CA GLU A 301 1.07 36.69 35.48
C GLU A 301 1.09 37.05 36.97
N SER A 302 1.56 36.14 37.83
CA SER A 302 1.73 36.37 39.27
C SER A 302 2.73 37.50 39.54
N HIS A 303 3.85 37.52 38.83
CA HIS A 303 4.84 38.59 38.94
C HIS A 303 4.28 39.94 38.49
N MET A 304 3.55 39.96 37.36
CA MET A 304 2.92 41.18 36.85
C MET A 304 1.78 41.68 37.75
N ALA A 305 1.03 40.79 38.41
CA ALA A 305 0.01 41.16 39.38
C ALA A 305 0.64 41.79 40.64
N SER A 306 1.76 41.25 41.12
CA SER A 306 2.50 41.82 42.25
C SER A 306 3.08 43.20 41.98
N LEU A 307 3.41 43.54 40.72
CA LEU A 307 3.90 44.87 40.34
C LEU A 307 2.79 45.92 40.19
N ARG A 308 1.53 45.47 40.11
CA ARG A 308 0.35 46.35 39.99
C ARG A 308 -0.34 46.62 41.33
N SER A 309 -0.02 45.85 42.37
CA SER A 309 -0.50 46.05 43.73
C SER A 309 0.45 46.93 44.53
#